data_AF-A0A673MZ10-F1
#
_entry.id   AF-A0A673MZ10-F1
#
_cell.length_a   1.000
_cell.length_b   1.000
_cell.length_c   1.000
_cell.angle_alpha   90.00
_cell.angle_beta   90.00
_cell.angle_gamma   90.00
#
_symmetry.space_group_name_H-M   'P 1'
#
loop_
_entity.id
_entity.type
_entity.pdbx_description
1 polymer ?
#
loop_
_entity_poly.entity_id
_entity_poly.type
_entity_poly.pdbx_seq_one_letter_code
_entity_poly.pdbx_strand_id
1 'polypeptide(L)'
;MFSALKKLVGSEPAGQVKDKNIPVGLQSMNQSLQRRFAKGVQYNMKIVIRGDRNTGKSTLWHRLQGKKFQEEYIPTQEIQVTSIHWNYKSKLF
;
A
#
# COMPACT_ATOMS: atom_id res chain seq x y z
N MET A 1 -29.93 12.57 -22.12
CA MET A 1 -30.31 11.81 -23.33
C MET A 1 -29.52 12.36 -24.52
N PHE A 2 -28.96 11.47 -25.33
CA PHE A 2 -28.31 11.64 -26.65
C PHE A 2 -27.22 12.72 -26.85
N SER A 3 -25.98 12.38 -26.49
CA SER A 3 -24.81 12.77 -27.32
C SER A 3 -24.00 11.53 -27.65
N ALA A 4 -24.69 10.55 -28.23
CA ALA A 4 -24.10 9.38 -28.88
C ALA A 4 -24.16 9.63 -30.38
N LEU A 5 -23.42 10.63 -30.88
CA LEU A 5 -23.22 10.84 -32.32
C LEU A 5 -22.00 11.73 -32.60
N LYS A 6 -20.86 11.44 -31.96
CA LYS A 6 -19.58 12.10 -32.28
C LYS A 6 -18.44 11.11 -32.49
N LYS A 7 -18.78 9.90 -32.93
CA LYS A 7 -17.83 8.79 -33.15
C LYS A 7 -17.99 8.16 -34.53
N LEU A 8 -18.12 8.99 -35.55
CA LEU A 8 -17.93 8.61 -36.94
C LEU A 8 -17.64 9.89 -37.73
N VAL A 9 -16.65 9.83 -38.61
CA VAL A 9 -16.02 10.90 -39.41
C VAL A 9 -14.67 11.38 -38.86
N GLY A 10 -13.62 10.74 -39.37
CA GLY A 10 -12.57 11.43 -40.12
C GLY A 10 -11.42 12.09 -39.35
N SER A 11 -10.24 11.51 -39.56
CA SER A 11 -8.93 12.17 -39.77
C SER A 11 -8.32 13.03 -38.64
N GLU A 12 -7.14 12.61 -38.20
CA GLU A 12 -6.14 13.47 -37.52
C GLU A 12 -5.87 14.76 -38.33
N PRO A 13 -5.49 15.85 -37.65
CA PRO A 13 -4.06 16.07 -37.44
C PRO A 13 -3.70 16.54 -36.02
N ALA A 14 -2.51 16.10 -35.59
CA ALA A 14 -1.52 16.81 -34.77
C ALA A 14 -2.03 17.83 -33.72
N GLY A 15 -1.96 17.43 -32.45
CA GLY A 15 -2.17 18.30 -31.29
C GLY A 15 -1.40 17.82 -30.05
N GLN A 16 -0.08 17.73 -30.18
CA GLN A 16 0.95 17.78 -29.13
C GLN A 16 0.59 17.11 -27.80
N VAL A 17 0.85 15.81 -27.77
CA VAL A 17 1.10 15.02 -26.57
C VAL A 17 2.22 15.71 -25.79
N LYS A 18 1.95 16.12 -24.54
CA LYS A 18 2.99 16.59 -23.62
C LYS A 18 3.99 15.46 -23.41
N ASP A 19 5.13 15.53 -24.09
CA ASP A 19 6.28 14.66 -23.91
C ASP A 19 6.74 14.74 -22.45
N LYS A 20 6.24 13.82 -21.64
CA LYS A 20 6.89 13.47 -20.39
C LYS A 20 8.17 12.76 -20.82
N ASN A 21 9.29 13.44 -20.63
CA ASN A 21 10.63 12.92 -20.80
C ASN A 21 10.81 11.73 -19.84
N ILE A 22 10.41 10.54 -20.29
CA ILE A 22 10.50 9.30 -19.51
C ILE A 22 11.89 8.73 -19.81
N PRO A 23 12.76 8.57 -18.81
CA PRO A 23 14.09 8.02 -19.03
C PRO A 23 14.01 6.63 -19.66
N VAL A 24 14.89 6.38 -20.64
CA VAL A 24 14.99 5.11 -21.37
C VAL A 24 15.04 3.94 -20.39
N GLY A 25 14.09 3.01 -20.51
CA GLY A 25 13.96 1.84 -19.65
C GLY A 25 12.83 1.91 -18.62
N LEU A 26 12.20 3.07 -18.40
CA LEU A 26 11.02 3.18 -17.54
C LEU A 26 9.74 3.11 -18.40
N GLN A 27 9.01 2.00 -18.38
CA GLN A 27 7.72 1.96 -19.08
C GLN A 27 6.70 2.85 -18.36
N SER A 28 6.06 3.77 -19.10
CA SER A 28 4.96 4.54 -18.53
C SER A 28 3.83 3.61 -18.09
N MET A 29 3.43 3.67 -16.82
CA MET A 29 2.32 2.87 -16.31
C MET A 29 1.05 3.10 -17.14
N ASN A 30 0.39 2.03 -17.56
CA ASN A 30 -0.87 2.11 -18.31
C ASN A 30 -1.94 2.92 -17.53
N GLN A 31 -2.77 3.67 -18.24
CA GLN A 31 -3.78 4.55 -17.65
C GLN A 31 -4.80 3.80 -16.76
N SER A 32 -5.06 2.52 -17.04
CA SER A 32 -5.89 1.64 -16.20
C SER A 32 -5.23 1.33 -14.84
N LEU A 33 -3.92 1.07 -14.83
CA LEU A 33 -3.10 0.86 -13.62
C LEU A 33 -3.01 2.15 -12.79
N GLN A 34 -2.78 3.30 -13.44
CA GLN A 34 -2.79 4.59 -12.76
C GLN A 34 -4.13 4.87 -12.07
N ARG A 35 -5.27 4.60 -12.72
CA ARG A 35 -6.61 4.77 -12.12
C ARG A 35 -6.86 3.81 -10.95
N ARG A 36 -6.35 2.57 -11.01
CA ARG A 36 -6.46 1.60 -9.91
C ARG A 36 -5.65 2.06 -8.69
N PHE A 37 -4.42 2.50 -8.92
CA PHE A 37 -3.54 2.93 -7.84
C PHE A 37 -3.86 4.34 -7.31
N ALA A 38 -4.52 5.20 -8.09
CA ALA A 38 -5.01 6.50 -7.63
C ALA A 38 -6.02 6.38 -6.47
N LYS A 39 -6.69 5.22 -6.33
CA LYS A 39 -7.59 4.93 -5.20
C LYS A 39 -6.85 4.37 -3.96
N GLY A 40 -5.53 4.22 -4.04
CA GLY A 40 -4.70 3.54 -3.06
C GLY A 40 -4.45 2.08 -3.42
N VAL A 41 -3.31 1.55 -2.96
CA VAL A 41 -2.90 0.16 -3.15
C VAL A 41 -2.74 -0.46 -1.78
N GLN A 42 -3.16 -1.72 -1.62
CA GLN A 42 -2.76 -2.49 -0.45
C GLN A 42 -1.30 -2.90 -0.59
N TYR A 43 -0.48 -2.51 0.37
CA TYR A 43 0.92 -2.91 0.42
C TYR A 43 1.08 -4.05 1.43
N ASN A 44 1.72 -5.13 0.99
CA ASN A 44 2.16 -6.20 1.87
C ASN A 44 3.57 -5.88 2.34
N MET A 45 3.72 -5.62 3.64
CA MET A 45 5.01 -5.36 4.27
C MET A 45 5.36 -6.49 5.22
N LYS A 46 6.64 -6.90 5.23
CA LYS A 46 7.21 -7.77 6.26
C LYS A 46 8.07 -6.91 7.18
N ILE A 47 7.74 -6.90 8.47
CA ILE A 47 8.42 -6.11 9.48
C ILE A 47 9.03 -7.06 10.51
N VAL A 48 10.27 -6.79 10.93
CA VAL A 48 10.95 -7.50 12.01
C VAL A 48 11.19 -6.54 13.16
N ILE A 49 10.72 -6.88 14.36
CA ILE A 49 10.95 -6.09 15.57
C ILE A 49 12.27 -6.55 16.20
N ARG A 50 13.27 -5.66 16.27
CA ARG A 50 14.60 -5.95 16.85
C ARG A 50 14.86 -5.08 18.08
N GLY A 51 15.73 -5.54 18.97
CA GLY A 51 16.13 -4.85 20.19
C GLY A 51 16.55 -5.82 21.30
N ASP A 52 17.15 -5.29 22.36
CA ASP A 52 17.68 -6.07 23.49
C ASP A 52 16.60 -6.79 24.28
N ARG A 53 16.98 -7.71 25.16
CA ARG A 53 16.04 -8.36 26.10
C ARG A 53 15.34 -7.30 26.96
N ASN A 54 14.10 -7.58 27.38
CA ASN A 54 13.30 -6.70 28.24
C ASN A 54 12.93 -5.32 27.63
N THR A 55 13.07 -5.10 26.32
CA THR A 55 12.69 -3.83 25.66
C THR A 55 11.24 -3.76 25.17
N GLY A 56 10.38 -4.73 25.54
CA GLY A 56 8.95 -4.70 25.18
C GLY A 56 8.59 -5.13 23.75
N LYS A 57 9.50 -5.79 23.02
CA LYS A 57 9.26 -6.31 21.65
C LYS A 57 8.00 -7.18 21.56
N SER A 58 7.87 -8.16 22.46
CA SER A 58 6.73 -9.07 22.49
C SER A 58 5.44 -8.34 22.89
N THR A 59 5.55 -7.36 23.80
CA THR A 59 4.44 -6.47 24.18
C THR A 59 3.95 -5.64 22.99
N LEU A 60 4.85 -5.02 22.22
CA LEU A 60 4.51 -4.29 21.00
C LEU A 60 3.87 -5.20 19.96
N TRP A 61 4.43 -6.40 19.75
CA TRP A 61 3.87 -7.41 18.87
C TRP A 61 2.43 -7.80 19.25
N HIS A 62 2.15 -7.96 20.54
CA HIS A 62 0.80 -8.21 21.05
C HIS A 62 -0.12 -7.00 20.86
N ARG A 63 0.37 -5.79 21.11
CA ARG A 63 -0.42 -4.56 20.97
C ARG A 63 -0.84 -4.32 19.52
N LEU A 64 0.05 -4.59 18.55
CA LEU A 64 -0.26 -4.50 17.12
C LEU A 64 -1.36 -5.49 16.68
N GLN A 65 -1.52 -6.61 17.40
CA GLN A 65 -2.61 -7.57 17.19
C GLN A 65 -3.91 -7.17 17.93
N GLY A 66 -3.91 -6.10 18.72
CA GLY A 66 -5.04 -5.72 19.56
C GLY A 66 -5.20 -6.54 20.84
N LYS A 67 -4.18 -7.30 21.25
CA LYS A 67 -4.21 -8.06 22.52
C LYS A 67 -4.06 -7.12 23.72
N LYS A 68 -4.54 -7.55 24.88
CA LYS A 68 -4.36 -6.84 26.16
C LYS A 68 -2.88 -6.80 26.55
N PHE A 69 -2.52 -5.80 27.34
CA PHE A 69 -1.19 -5.72 27.95
C PHE A 69 -0.97 -6.89 28.93
N GLN A 70 0.23 -7.46 28.89
CA GLN A 70 0.70 -8.47 29.83
C GLN A 70 1.93 -7.88 30.53
N GLU A 71 1.86 -7.81 31.86
CA GLU A 71 2.93 -7.24 32.69
C GLU A 71 4.05 -8.24 32.94
N GLU A 72 3.72 -9.53 33.02
CA GLU A 72 4.70 -10.60 33.22
C GLU A 72 5.69 -10.69 32.06
N TYR A 73 6.98 -10.70 32.39
CA TYR A 73 8.03 -10.89 31.40
C TYR A 73 8.23 -12.38 31.09
N ILE A 74 7.78 -12.79 29.91
CA ILE A 74 8.01 -14.12 29.37
C ILE A 74 8.99 -14.00 28.17
N PRO A 75 10.23 -14.50 28.29
CA PRO A 75 11.18 -14.49 27.17
C PRO A 75 10.64 -15.26 25.97
N THR A 76 10.76 -14.67 24.78
CA THR A 76 10.44 -15.35 23.53
C THR A 76 11.68 -16.10 23.03
N GLN A 77 11.62 -17.44 23.01
CA GLN A 77 12.75 -18.30 22.61
C GLN A 77 13.04 -18.22 21.11
N GLU A 78 11.99 -18.14 20.30
CA GLU A 78 12.06 -18.17 18.84
C GLU A 78 11.28 -17.01 18.21
N ILE A 79 11.54 -16.74 16.92
CA ILE A 79 10.81 -15.70 16.20
C ILE A 79 9.34 -16.11 16.04
N GLN A 80 8.44 -15.24 16.49
CA GLN A 80 7.01 -15.39 16.25
C GLN A 80 6.56 -14.54 15.05
N VAL A 81 5.60 -15.06 14.29
CA VAL A 81 5.10 -14.43 13.06
C VAL A 81 3.58 -14.28 13.15
N THR A 82 3.08 -13.14 12.70
CA THR A 82 1.65 -12.90 12.53
C THR A 82 1.42 -11.97 11.34
N SER A 83 0.26 -12.11 10.70
CA SER A 83 -0.17 -11.23 9.62
C SER A 83 -1.21 -10.25 10.16
N ILE A 84 -0.95 -8.95 10.03
CA ILE A 84 -1.81 -7.90 10.56
C ILE A 84 -2.35 -7.10 9.40
N HIS A 85 -3.68 -7.05 9.27
CA HIS A 85 -4.32 -6.13 8.36
C HIS A 85 -4.39 -4.76 9.02
N TRP A 86 -3.66 -3.79 8.47
CA TRP A 86 -3.58 -2.45 9.02
C TRP A 86 -4.20 -1.42 8.08
N ASN A 87 -5.04 -0.55 8.63
CA ASN A 87 -5.66 0.54 7.89
C ASN A 87 -5.48 1.86 8.65
N TYR A 88 -4.67 2.77 8.12
CA TYR A 88 -4.42 4.07 8.75
C TYR A 88 -5.69 4.94 8.93
N LYS A 89 -6.74 4.68 8.15
CA LYS A 89 -8.02 5.40 8.22
C LYS A 89 -9.00 4.78 9.23
N SER A 90 -8.74 3.59 9.76
CA SER A 90 -9.63 3.04 10.78
C SER A 90 -9.45 3.83 12.08
N LYS A 91 -10.47 4.62 12.43
CA LYS A 91 -10.54 5.45 13.64
C LYS A 91 -10.69 4.66 14.96
N LEU A 92 -10.45 3.35 14.96
CA LEU A 92 -10.71 2.48 16.11
C LEU A 92 -9.43 1.76 16.54
N PHE A 93 -8.74 2.40 17.48
CA PHE A 93 -7.94 1.78 18.53
C PHE A 93 -8.40 2.33 19.87
#